data_AF-A0A7C6SQP6-F1
#
_entry.id   AF-A0A7C6SQP6-F1
#
_cell.length_a   1.000
_cell.length_b   1.000
_cell.length_c   1.000
_cell.angle_alpha   90.00
_cell.angle_beta   90.00
_cell.angle_gamma   90.00
#
_symmetry.space_group_name_H-M   'P 1'
#
loop_
_entity.id
_entity.type
_entity.pdbx_description
1 polymer ?
#
loop_
_entity_poly.entity_id
_entity_poly.type
_entity_poly.pdbx_seq_one_letter_code
_entity_poly.pdbx_strand_id
1 'polypeptide(L)'
;MQRILDIFVAALPSTLEQGLIYAVLALGILITYTILNFPDLTVDGSFPLGGAISTTLILHGWQPLPALLLAALAGALAGLCTGLIHVKLKVRDLFSGIIMMTALYSINLRITGGLSLLTLDR
;
A
#
# COMPACT_ATOMS: atom_id res chain seq x y z
N MET A 1 -0.35 30.93 -22.97
CA MET A 1 0.77 30.75 -22.01
C MET A 1 0.30 30.84 -20.55
N GLN A 2 -0.47 31.86 -20.15
CA GLN A 2 -1.04 31.97 -18.80
C GLN A 2 -1.83 30.74 -18.36
N ARG A 3 -2.75 30.21 -19.19
CA ARG A 3 -3.51 28.98 -18.89
C ARG A 3 -2.65 27.75 -18.57
N ILE A 4 -1.44 27.64 -19.15
CA ILE A 4 -0.52 26.53 -18.86
C ILE A 4 0.13 26.72 -17.50
N LEU A 5 0.54 27.95 -17.18
CA LEU A 5 1.07 28.33 -15.87
C LEU A 5 0.04 28.11 -14.76
N ASP A 6 -1.22 28.45 -14.99
CA ASP A 6 -2.30 28.26 -14.01
C ASP A 6 -2.55 26.77 -13.71
N ILE A 7 -2.55 25.92 -14.74
CA ILE A 7 -2.69 24.46 -14.59
C ILE A 7 -1.48 23.89 -13.84
N PHE A 8 -0.27 24.33 -14.17
CA PHE A 8 0.94 23.88 -13.51
C PHE A 8 0.93 24.23 -12.01
N VAL A 9 0.61 25.48 -11.68
CA VAL A 9 0.52 25.93 -10.28
C VAL A 9 -0.60 25.19 -9.52
N ALA A 10 -1.73 24.92 -10.17
CA ALA A 10 -2.82 24.16 -9.58
C ALA A 10 -2.48 22.68 -9.33
N ALA A 11 -1.54 22.09 -10.09
CA ALA A 11 -1.12 20.70 -9.92
C ALA A 11 -0.05 20.50 -8.82
N LEU A 12 0.62 21.57 -8.37
CA LEU A 12 1.68 21.48 -7.37
C LEU A 12 1.21 20.87 -6.03
N PRO A 13 0.07 21.27 -5.43
CA PRO A 13 -0.35 20.75 -4.13
C PRO A 13 -0.63 19.25 -4.16
N SER A 14 -1.41 18.78 -5.15
CA SER A 14 -1.75 17.36 -5.27
C SER A 14 -0.53 16.48 -5.54
N THR A 15 0.39 16.95 -6.39
CA THR A 15 1.64 16.24 -6.68
C THR A 15 2.52 16.11 -5.45
N LEU A 16 2.61 17.16 -4.63
CA LEU A 16 3.37 17.13 -3.37
C LEU A 16 2.72 16.21 -2.34
N GLU A 17 1.39 16.25 -2.18
CA GLU A 17 0.66 15.36 -1.28
C GLU A 17 0.89 13.89 -1.65
N GLN A 18 0.70 13.53 -2.93
CA GLN A 18 0.95 12.17 -3.41
C GLN A 18 2.42 11.78 -3.26
N GLY A 19 3.35 12.69 -3.58
CA GLY A 19 4.79 12.46 -3.43
C GLY A 19 5.19 12.15 -1.98
N LEU A 20 4.65 12.90 -1.01
CA LEU A 20 4.90 12.66 0.42
C LEU A 20 4.32 11.32 0.88
N ILE A 21 3.14 10.95 0.38
CA ILE A 21 2.52 9.64 0.67
C ILE A 21 3.39 8.51 0.11
N TYR A 22 3.82 8.61 -1.16
CA TYR A 22 4.70 7.63 -1.80
C TYR A 22 6.11 7.58 -1.21
N ALA A 23 6.58 8.65 -0.55
CA ALA A 23 7.87 8.64 0.15
C ALA A 23 7.91 7.58 1.28
N VAL A 24 6.79 7.38 1.98
CA VAL A 24 6.68 6.33 3.01
C VAL A 24 6.75 4.93 2.39
N LEU A 25 6.11 4.72 1.25
CA LEU A 25 6.22 3.48 0.48
C LEU A 25 7.67 3.23 0.03
N ALA A 26 8.34 4.26 -0.49
CA ALA A 26 9.74 4.16 -0.90
C ALA A 26 10.68 3.81 0.26
N LEU A 27 10.43 4.36 1.47
CA LEU A 27 11.16 3.97 2.68
C LEU A 27 10.96 2.50 3.05
N GLY A 28 9.74 1.96 2.89
CA GLY A 28 9.47 0.54 3.11
C GLY A 28 10.31 -0.36 2.18
N ILE A 29 10.37 -0.01 0.90
CA ILE A 29 11.21 -0.71 -0.09
C ILE A 29 12.70 -0.55 0.25
N LEU A 30 13.14 0.65 0.64
CA LEU A 30 14.53 0.88 1.03
C LEU A 30 14.97 -0.04 2.18
N ILE A 31 14.11 -0.23 3.19
CA ILE A 31 14.39 -1.09 4.34
C ILE A 31 14.62 -2.54 3.88
N THR A 32 13.77 -3.09 3.02
CA THR A 32 13.90 -4.49 2.57
C THR A 32 15.16 -4.70 1.73
N TYR A 33 15.48 -3.77 0.84
CA TYR A 33 16.68 -3.84 0.01
C TYR A 33 17.97 -3.60 0.81
N THR A 34 18.04 -2.58 1.65
CA THR A 34 19.29 -2.16 2.30
C THR A 34 19.58 -2.93 3.59
N ILE A 35 18.56 -3.21 4.40
CA ILE A 35 18.74 -3.85 5.71
C ILE A 35 18.62 -5.37 5.58
N LEU A 36 17.57 -5.84 4.89
CA LEU A 36 17.27 -7.27 4.80
C LEU A 36 17.99 -7.96 3.63
N ASN A 37 18.60 -7.20 2.70
CA ASN A 37 19.14 -7.69 1.43
C ASN A 37 18.14 -8.55 0.64
N PHE A 38 16.85 -8.26 0.80
CA PHE A 38 15.74 -9.02 0.23
C PHE A 38 14.92 -8.07 -0.63
N PRO A 39 14.90 -8.22 -1.97
CA PRO A 39 14.18 -7.33 -2.87
C PRO A 39 12.66 -7.57 -2.82
N ASP A 40 12.03 -7.20 -1.71
CA ASP A 40 10.60 -7.40 -1.51
C ASP A 40 9.78 -6.35 -2.26
N LEU A 41 8.93 -6.79 -3.18
CA LEU A 41 7.91 -5.96 -3.83
C LEU A 41 6.55 -6.03 -3.13
N THR A 42 6.41 -6.80 -2.04
CA THR A 42 5.18 -6.88 -1.23
C THR A 42 4.74 -5.52 -0.71
N VAL A 43 5.67 -4.61 -0.46
CA VAL A 43 5.40 -3.24 0.02
C VAL A 43 4.44 -2.50 -0.93
N ASP A 44 4.54 -2.75 -2.24
CA ASP A 44 3.68 -2.13 -3.25
C ASP A 44 2.23 -2.63 -3.16
N GLY A 45 2.03 -3.89 -2.74
CA GLY A 45 0.70 -4.46 -2.52
C GLY A 45 0.12 -4.23 -1.12
N SER A 46 0.98 -4.17 -0.09
CA SER A 46 0.57 -4.03 1.31
C SER A 46 0.27 -2.57 1.70
N PHE A 47 0.86 -1.61 0.99
CA PHE A 47 0.56 -0.19 1.21
C PHE A 47 -0.90 0.16 0.85
N PRO A 48 -1.43 -0.19 -0.35
CA PRO A 48 -2.85 -0.02 -0.65
C PRO A 48 -3.78 -0.84 0.24
N LEU A 49 -3.35 -2.00 0.74
CA LEU A 49 -4.12 -2.82 1.69
C LEU A 49 -4.43 -2.06 2.97
N GLY A 50 -3.45 -1.35 3.53
CA GLY A 50 -3.65 -0.53 4.72
C GLY A 50 -4.68 0.58 4.49
N GLY A 51 -4.62 1.23 3.31
CA GLY A 51 -5.59 2.23 2.89
C GLY A 51 -7.00 1.65 2.70
N ALA A 52 -7.11 0.52 2.01
CA ALA A 52 -8.38 -0.17 1.76
C ALA A 52 -9.06 -0.59 3.07
N ILE A 53 -8.32 -1.18 4.01
CA ILE A 53 -8.88 -1.59 5.31
C ILE A 53 -9.28 -0.38 6.14
N SER A 54 -8.42 0.64 6.23
CA SER A 54 -8.71 1.83 7.03
C SER A 54 -9.94 2.57 6.52
N THR A 55 -10.01 2.80 5.20
CA THR A 55 -11.14 3.51 4.57
C THR A 55 -12.44 2.70 4.64
N THR A 56 -12.41 1.40 4.37
CA THR A 56 -13.60 0.55 4.51
C THR A 56 -14.13 0.57 5.94
N LEU A 57 -13.28 0.40 6.96
CA LEU A 57 -13.73 0.43 8.35
C LEU A 57 -14.32 1.78 8.76
N ILE A 58 -13.69 2.88 8.34
CA ILE A 58 -14.19 4.23 8.61
C ILE A 58 -15.56 4.45 7.94
N LEU A 59 -15.75 4.01 6.69
CA LEU A 59 -17.05 4.07 6.01
C LEU A 59 -18.14 3.24 6.72
N HIS A 60 -17.75 2.16 7.41
CA HIS A 60 -18.66 1.37 8.26
C HIS A 60 -18.87 1.98 9.67
N GLY A 61 -18.39 3.20 9.93
CA GLY A 61 -18.61 3.92 11.19
C GLY A 61 -17.64 3.58 12.32
N TRP A 62 -16.54 2.88 12.04
CA TRP A 62 -15.51 2.61 13.05
C TRP A 62 -14.68 3.85 13.37
N GLN A 63 -14.15 3.91 14.60
CA GLN A 63 -13.21 4.96 14.98
C GLN A 63 -11.87 4.79 14.21
N PRO A 64 -11.15 5.90 13.91
CA PRO A 64 -9.90 5.84 13.15
C PRO A 64 -8.78 5.05 13.83
N LEU A 65 -8.70 5.06 15.17
CA LEU A 65 -7.62 4.40 15.91
C LEU A 65 -7.67 2.86 15.75
N PRO A 66 -8.81 2.19 16.03
CA PRO A 66 -8.93 0.74 15.80
C PRO A 66 -8.75 0.36 14.32
N ALA A 67 -9.23 1.19 13.39
CA ALA A 67 -9.06 0.94 11.96
C ALA A 67 -7.57 0.92 11.56
N LEU A 68 -6.78 1.86 12.08
CA LEU A 68 -5.33 1.92 11.85
C LEU A 68 -4.61 0.69 12.41
N LEU A 69 -4.97 0.24 13.62
CA LEU A 69 -4.37 -0.96 14.23
C LEU A 69 -4.66 -2.21 13.39
N LEU A 70 -5.89 -2.38 12.92
CA LEU A 70 -6.26 -3.50 12.05
C LEU A 70 -5.55 -3.44 10.69
N ALA A 71 -5.41 -2.26 10.11
CA ALA A 71 -4.64 -2.05 8.88
C ALA A 71 -3.16 -2.41 9.06
N ALA A 72 -2.54 -2.01 10.18
CA ALA A 72 -1.15 -2.34 10.50
C ALA A 72 -0.96 -3.85 10.68
N LEU A 73 -1.89 -4.53 11.38
CA LEU A 73 -1.87 -5.98 11.54
C LEU A 73 -2.00 -6.72 10.20
N ALA A 74 -2.87 -6.25 9.31
CA ALA A 74 -3.02 -6.82 7.97
C ALA A 74 -1.74 -6.66 7.13
N GLY A 75 -1.07 -5.51 7.22
CA GLY A 75 0.25 -5.29 6.60
C GLY A 75 1.33 -6.22 7.16
N ALA A 76 1.36 -6.43 8.49
CA ALA A 76 2.29 -7.36 9.11
C ALA A 76 2.04 -8.82 8.69
N LEU A 77 0.76 -9.23 8.58
CA LEU A 77 0.38 -10.54 8.07
C LEU A 77 0.80 -10.72 6.61
N ALA A 78 0.68 -9.67 5.77
CA ALA A 78 1.16 -9.71 4.40
C ALA A 78 2.67 -9.98 4.32
N GLY A 79 3.48 -9.28 5.13
CA GLY A 79 4.92 -9.52 5.21
C GLY A 79 5.28 -10.92 5.74
N LEU A 80 4.54 -11.42 6.74
CA LEU A 80 4.69 -12.78 7.24
C LEU A 80 4.40 -13.82 6.15
N CYS A 81 3.36 -13.62 5.35
CA CYS A 81 3.04 -14.49 4.22
C CYS A 81 4.19 -14.53 3.20
N THR A 82 4.77 -13.39 2.84
CA THR A 82 5.95 -13.33 1.94
C THR A 82 7.15 -14.08 2.52
N GLY A 83 7.42 -13.89 3.82
CA GLY A 83 8.47 -14.63 4.52
C GLY A 83 8.22 -16.14 4.53
N LEU A 84 6.98 -16.57 4.73
CA LEU A 84 6.61 -17.99 4.70
C LEU A 84 6.75 -18.60 3.30
N ILE A 85 6.36 -17.87 2.24
CA ILE A 85 6.54 -18.32 0.86
C ILE A 85 8.03 -18.51 0.57
N HIS A 86 8.87 -17.58 0.99
CA HIS A 86 10.31 -17.70 0.80
C HIS A 86 10.91 -18.86 1.62
N VAL A 87 10.66 -18.92 2.93
CA VAL A 87 11.31 -19.89 3.84
C VAL A 87 10.77 -21.31 3.67
N LYS A 88 9.45 -21.50 3.53
CA LYS A 88 8.85 -22.85 3.41
C LYS A 88 8.76 -23.36 1.99
N LEU A 89 8.34 -22.53 1.03
CA LEU A 89 8.18 -22.95 -0.37
C LEU A 89 9.50 -22.82 -1.16
N LYS A 90 10.55 -22.26 -0.55
CA LYS A 90 11.90 -22.10 -1.15
C LYS A 90 11.88 -21.34 -2.48
N VAL A 91 10.94 -20.41 -2.62
CA VAL A 91 10.84 -19.52 -3.78
C VAL A 91 11.91 -18.43 -3.63
N ARG A 92 12.56 -18.05 -4.74
CA ARG A 92 13.54 -16.94 -4.70
C ARG A 92 12.85 -15.65 -4.25
N ASP A 93 13.63 -14.83 -3.57
CA ASP A 93 13.23 -13.65 -2.82
C ASP A 93 12.31 -12.72 -3.62
N LEU A 94 12.77 -12.32 -4.81
CA LEU A 94 12.04 -11.45 -5.71
C LEU A 94 10.69 -12.04 -6.18
N PHE A 95 10.67 -13.34 -6.48
CA PHE A 95 9.44 -14.02 -6.92
C PHE A 95 8.43 -14.13 -5.79
N SER A 96 8.89 -14.33 -4.54
CA SER A 96 8.02 -14.31 -3.37
C SER A 96 7.28 -12.96 -3.25
N GLY A 97 8.02 -11.86 -3.42
CA GLY A 97 7.45 -10.51 -3.41
C GLY A 97 6.45 -10.26 -4.54
N ILE A 98 6.75 -10.67 -5.78
CA ILE A 98 5.82 -10.51 -6.92
C ILE A 98 4.54 -11.34 -6.75
N ILE A 99 4.66 -12.57 -6.25
CA ILE A 99 3.50 -13.45 -5.96
C ILE A 99 2.60 -12.78 -4.93
N MET A 100 3.19 -12.26 -3.84
CA MET A 100 2.41 -11.61 -2.80
C MET A 100 1.79 -10.30 -3.29
N MET A 101 2.52 -9.46 -4.01
CA MET A 101 1.99 -8.24 -4.63
C MET A 101 0.77 -8.54 -5.51
N THR A 102 0.84 -9.58 -6.34
CA THR A 102 -0.27 -10.00 -7.22
C THR A 102 -1.47 -10.52 -6.43
N ALA A 103 -1.22 -11.28 -5.35
CA ALA A 103 -2.27 -11.76 -4.47
C ALA A 103 -2.96 -10.60 -3.73
N LEU A 104 -2.17 -9.65 -3.21
CA LEU A 104 -2.67 -8.46 -2.52
C LEU A 104 -3.47 -7.54 -3.43
N TYR A 105 -3.10 -7.42 -4.71
CA TYR A 105 -3.90 -6.69 -5.68
C TYR A 105 -5.34 -7.22 -5.75
N SER A 106 -5.50 -8.54 -5.80
CA SER A 106 -6.82 -9.20 -5.82
C SER A 106 -7.57 -9.02 -4.49
N ILE A 107 -6.86 -9.09 -3.36
CA ILE A 107 -7.44 -8.91 -2.02
C ILE A 107 -7.90 -7.46 -1.83
N ASN A 108 -7.12 -6.48 -2.27
CA ASN A 108 -7.47 -5.07 -2.20
C ASN A 108 -8.78 -4.81 -2.95
N LEU A 109 -8.89 -5.29 -4.18
CA LEU A 109 -10.13 -5.19 -4.97
C LEU A 109 -11.31 -5.90 -4.28
N ARG A 110 -11.08 -7.03 -3.62
CA ARG A 110 -12.14 -7.72 -2.88
C ARG A 110 -12.63 -6.89 -1.68
N ILE A 111 -11.71 -6.28 -0.93
CA ILE A 111 -12.03 -5.45 0.24
C ILE A 111 -12.81 -4.21 -0.18
N THR A 112 -12.44 -3.58 -1.29
CA THR A 112 -13.09 -2.37 -1.80
C THR A 112 -14.37 -2.63 -2.61
N GLY A 113 -14.81 -3.89 -2.74
CA GLY A 113 -16.00 -4.24 -3.52
C GLY A 113 -15.83 -4.09 -5.04
N GLY A 114 -14.59 -4.16 -5.53
CA GLY A 114 -14.22 -4.00 -6.94
C GLY A 114 -13.85 -2.57 -7.34
N LEU A 115 -13.89 -1.62 -6.41
CA LEU A 115 -13.52 -0.23 -6.66
C LEU A 115 -12.01 -0.03 -6.50
N SER A 116 -11.36 0.63 -7.46
CA SER A 116 -9.93 0.98 -7.35
C SER A 116 -9.68 2.13 -6.37
N LEU A 117 -10.69 2.95 -6.11
CA LEU A 117 -10.61 4.15 -5.27
C LEU A 117 -11.83 4.20 -4.34
N LEU A 118 -11.58 4.13 -3.03
CA LEU A 118 -12.59 4.39 -2.00
C LEU A 118 -12.55 5.87 -1.62
N THR A 119 -13.65 6.56 -1.83
CA THR A 119 -13.83 7.96 -1.43
C THR A 119 -14.46 8.02 -0.04
N LEU A 120 -13.81 8.73 0.88
CA LEU A 120 -14.45 9.17 2.13
C LEU A 120 -15.24 10.44 1.82
N ASP A 121 -16.54 10.44 2.12
CA ASP A 121 -17.32 11.68 2.13
C ASP A 121 -16.72 12.60 3.18
N ARG A 122 -16.24 13.76 2.72
CA ARG A 122 -15.58 14.77 3.55
C ARG A 122 -16.59 15.66 4.27
#